data_AF-A0AAN0JRG2-F1
#
_entry.id   AF-A0AAN0JRG2-F1
#
_cell.length_a   1.000
_cell.length_b   1.000
_cell.length_c   1.000
_cell.angle_alpha   90.00
_cell.angle_beta   90.00
_cell.angle_gamma   90.00
#
_symmetry.space_group_name_H-M   'P 1'
#
loop_
_entity.id
_entity.type
_entity.pdbx_description
1 polymer ?
#
loop_
_entity_poly.entity_id
_entity_poly.type
_entity_poly.pdbx_seq_one_letter_code
_entity_poly.pdbx_strand_id
1 'polypeptide(L)'
;MASETGKNLKCPEKVDWPLVARRERKKNVNGEVSSPENAAFDIKVNQPINVAAIDFGTTHCSLAYSTAASADETSSLRLDDYHARVPTAILLKKGKERINSEGTVVGIECSVDSFGYAAQNKYQRLKRGDNGKFLYFERMKMRLQHEKNVERSMKINSINLNNDSTEVNEWYLIEVIAYILCYIKDEFIKCISMAGAALTAQDFDWVITVPAIWQNKGKQMMREAGYLAAIVEVYYNGPTG
;
A
#
# COMPACT_ATOMS: atom_id res chain seq x y z
N MET A 1 -31.95 6.69 -9.54
CA MET A 1 -30.73 6.65 -10.37
C MET A 1 -29.58 6.24 -9.46
N ALA A 2 -29.15 4.98 -9.54
CA ALA A 2 -28.09 4.44 -8.70
C ALA A 2 -26.73 4.83 -9.31
N SER A 3 -25.89 5.50 -8.54
CA SER A 3 -24.54 5.89 -8.93
C SER A 3 -23.66 4.65 -9.07
N GLU A 4 -23.19 4.38 -10.29
CA GLU A 4 -22.16 3.40 -10.60
C GLU A 4 -20.83 3.81 -9.97
N THR A 5 -20.46 3.20 -8.85
CA THR A 5 -19.10 3.29 -8.29
C THR A 5 -18.54 1.91 -8.00
N GLY A 6 -18.45 1.10 -9.05
CA GLY A 6 -17.62 -0.10 -9.09
C GLY A 6 -16.43 0.15 -10.01
N LYS A 7 -15.49 0.99 -9.58
CA LYS A 7 -14.27 1.23 -10.36
C LYS A 7 -13.41 -0.03 -10.29
N ASN A 8 -13.24 -0.70 -11.43
CA ASN A 8 -12.30 -1.80 -11.60
C ASN A 8 -10.86 -1.25 -11.49
N LEU A 9 -10.37 -1.10 -10.27
CA LEU A 9 -8.95 -0.90 -9.99
C LEU A 9 -8.24 -2.22 -10.32
N LYS A 10 -7.58 -2.27 -11.47
CA LYS A 10 -6.72 -3.39 -11.85
C LYS A 10 -5.38 -3.26 -11.11
N CYS A 11 -4.97 -4.35 -10.48
CA CYS A 11 -3.59 -4.53 -10.03
C CYS A 11 -2.64 -4.27 -11.22
N PRO A 12 -1.49 -3.60 -11.02
CA PRO A 12 -0.45 -3.52 -12.05
C PRO A 12 -0.13 -4.90 -12.61
N GLU A 13 0.15 -5.00 -13.92
CA GLU A 13 0.50 -6.28 -14.52
C GLU A 13 1.73 -6.88 -13.79
N LYS A 14 1.57 -8.09 -13.24
CA LYS A 14 2.58 -8.79 -12.41
C LYS A 14 3.82 -9.24 -13.20
N VAL A 15 4.03 -8.79 -14.44
CA VAL A 15 5.06 -9.32 -15.35
C VAL A 15 6.47 -8.95 -14.88
N ASP A 16 6.63 -7.87 -14.10
CA ASP A 16 7.93 -7.38 -13.60
C ASP A 16 8.06 -7.42 -12.06
N TRP A 17 7.38 -8.36 -11.40
CA TRP A 17 7.47 -8.53 -9.95
C TRP A 17 8.75 -9.30 -9.55
N PRO A 18 9.73 -8.71 -8.82
CA PRO A 18 10.99 -9.39 -8.54
C PRO A 18 10.81 -10.41 -7.41
N LEU A 19 10.35 -11.61 -7.76
CA LEU A 19 10.62 -12.82 -6.99
C LEU A 19 11.92 -13.45 -7.50
N VAL A 20 13.06 -12.80 -7.26
CA VAL A 20 14.37 -13.47 -7.34
C VAL A 20 15.22 -13.14 -6.12
N ALA A 21 15.41 -14.20 -5.34
CA ALA A 21 16.46 -14.50 -4.38
C ALA A 21 17.73 -13.62 -4.36
N ARG A 22 17.99 -13.09 -3.16
CA ARG A 22 19.26 -13.04 -2.42
C ARG A 22 20.50 -13.65 -3.15
N ARG A 23 21.60 -12.89 -3.25
CA ARG A 23 22.96 -13.44 -3.24
C ARG A 23 23.96 -12.55 -2.47
N GLU A 24 24.26 -13.03 -1.27
CA GLU A 24 25.55 -13.04 -0.53
C GLU A 24 26.47 -11.80 -0.58
N ARG A 25 26.58 -11.13 0.58
CA ARG A 25 27.74 -10.26 0.90
C ARG A 25 29.00 -11.12 0.96
N LYS A 26 29.91 -10.98 0.01
CA LYS A 26 31.32 -11.29 0.23
C LYS A 26 31.95 -10.12 0.98
N LYS A 27 32.40 -10.39 2.21
CA LYS A 27 33.42 -9.56 2.88
C LYS A 27 34.68 -9.63 2.02
N ASN A 28 35.21 -8.48 1.61
CA ASN A 28 36.62 -8.34 1.35
C ASN A 28 37.14 -7.07 2.00
N VAL A 29 38.36 -7.23 2.49
CA VAL A 29 39.14 -6.42 3.42
C VAL A 29 40.11 -5.55 2.60
N ASN A 30 40.42 -4.37 3.13
CA ASN A 30 41.49 -3.43 2.79
C ASN A 30 41.37 -2.56 1.53
N GLY A 31 41.49 -1.24 1.76
CA GLY A 31 41.76 -0.21 0.77
C GLY A 31 41.67 1.17 1.42
N GLU A 32 42.83 1.74 1.80
CA GLU A 32 42.97 3.13 2.22
C GLU A 32 42.50 4.08 1.12
N VAL A 33 41.78 5.16 1.48
CA VAL A 33 41.52 6.28 0.57
C VAL A 33 41.74 7.59 1.31
N SER A 34 42.75 8.31 0.81
CA SER A 34 43.12 9.69 1.12
C SER A 34 42.03 10.70 0.75
N SER A 35 41.88 11.73 1.58
CA SER A 35 41.01 12.90 1.35
C SER A 35 41.40 13.70 0.09
N PRO A 36 40.40 14.28 -0.61
CA PRO A 36 40.59 15.56 -1.27
C PRO A 36 39.72 16.66 -0.65
N GLU A 37 40.27 17.85 -0.73
CA GLU A 37 39.89 19.11 -0.11
C GLU A 37 38.62 19.73 -0.72
N ASN A 38 37.87 20.44 0.14
CA ASN A 38 37.09 21.65 -0.11
C ASN A 38 36.61 21.91 -1.55
N ALA A 39 35.54 21.22 -1.96
CA ALA A 39 34.58 21.78 -2.90
C ALA A 39 33.42 22.38 -2.10
N ALA A 40 33.16 23.67 -2.26
CA ALA A 40 32.00 24.33 -1.67
C ALA A 40 30.74 23.56 -2.07
N PHE A 41 30.05 22.96 -1.11
CA PHE A 41 28.72 22.43 -1.29
C PHE A 41 27.78 23.61 -1.52
N ASP A 42 27.52 23.93 -2.78
CA ASP A 42 26.33 24.68 -3.14
C ASP A 42 25.13 23.88 -2.65
N ILE A 43 24.58 24.30 -1.51
CA ILE A 43 23.25 23.85 -1.07
C ILE A 43 22.30 24.40 -2.12
N LYS A 44 21.99 23.61 -3.15
CA LYS A 44 20.81 23.84 -3.97
C LYS A 44 19.64 23.88 -3.00
N VAL A 45 19.09 25.08 -2.80
CA VAL A 45 17.82 25.28 -2.10
C VAL A 45 16.85 24.31 -2.74
N ASN A 46 16.41 23.33 -1.96
CA ASN A 46 15.72 22.15 -2.46
C ASN A 46 14.48 22.61 -3.25
N GLN A 47 14.29 22.06 -4.45
CA GLN A 47 13.08 22.30 -5.23
C GLN A 47 11.86 22.05 -4.33
N PRO A 48 10.78 22.83 -4.45
CA PRO A 48 9.63 22.68 -3.58
C PRO A 48 9.06 21.25 -3.74
N ILE A 49 9.03 20.52 -2.62
CA ILE A 49 8.80 19.08 -2.58
C ILE A 49 7.30 18.85 -2.38
N ASN A 50 6.63 18.12 -3.26
CA ASN A 50 5.28 17.64 -2.94
C ASN A 50 5.41 16.44 -2.00
N VAL A 51 4.69 16.45 -0.89
CA VAL A 51 4.76 15.38 0.12
C VAL A 51 3.37 14.84 0.35
N ALA A 52 3.23 13.51 0.37
CA ALA A 52 1.99 12.82 0.73
C ALA A 52 2.27 11.88 1.90
N ALA A 53 1.63 12.12 3.04
CA ALA A 53 1.78 11.35 4.27
C ALA A 53 0.53 10.53 4.56
N ILE A 54 0.68 9.21 4.54
CA ILE A 54 -0.37 8.25 4.91
C ILE A 54 -0.19 7.88 6.39
N ASP A 55 -1.15 8.29 7.22
CA ASP A 55 -1.30 7.69 8.54
C ASP A 55 -2.06 6.37 8.39
N PHE A 56 -1.33 5.26 8.39
CA PHE A 56 -1.92 3.94 8.29
C PHE A 56 -2.24 3.42 9.69
N GLY A 57 -3.24 3.97 10.40
CA GLY A 57 -3.55 3.53 11.77
C GLY A 57 -4.23 2.15 11.86
N THR A 58 -4.30 1.60 13.08
CA THR A 58 -4.97 0.32 13.33
C THR A 58 -6.47 0.38 13.08
N THR A 59 -7.11 1.43 13.62
CA THR A 59 -8.56 1.61 13.55
C THR A 59 -8.94 2.48 12.36
N HIS A 60 -8.14 3.50 12.07
CA HIS A 60 -8.42 4.48 11.04
C HIS A 60 -7.18 4.80 10.24
N CYS A 61 -7.38 5.24 9.01
CA CYS A 61 -6.36 5.77 8.13
C CYS A 61 -6.75 7.16 7.60
N SER A 62 -5.75 7.92 7.18
CA SER A 62 -5.91 9.24 6.58
C SER A 62 -4.70 9.56 5.71
N LEU A 63 -4.85 10.49 4.77
CA LEU A 63 -3.74 11.05 4.01
C LEU A 63 -3.73 12.57 4.18
N ALA A 64 -2.57 13.11 4.57
CA ALA A 64 -2.28 14.53 4.55
C ALA A 64 -1.24 14.81 3.46
N TYR A 65 -1.27 16.00 2.87
CA TYR A 65 -0.33 16.37 1.82
C TYR A 65 -0.03 17.86 1.82
N SER A 66 1.11 18.20 1.26
CA SER A 66 1.48 19.55 0.85
C SER A 66 1.99 19.49 -0.58
N THR A 67 1.78 20.57 -1.33
CA THR A 67 2.29 20.71 -2.70
C THR A 67 3.27 21.87 -2.75
N ALA A 68 4.12 21.87 -3.78
CA ALA A 68 5.02 22.98 -4.05
C ALA A 68 4.32 24.34 -4.15
N ALA A 69 3.09 24.36 -4.67
CA ALA A 69 2.27 25.55 -4.79
C ALA A 69 1.70 26.04 -3.46
N SER A 70 1.71 25.20 -2.43
CA SER A 70 1.09 25.43 -1.12
C SER A 70 2.02 24.96 0.01
N ALA A 71 3.33 25.23 -0.12
CA ALA A 71 4.35 24.62 0.74
C ALA A 71 4.17 24.93 2.25
N ASP A 72 3.53 26.06 2.58
CA ASP A 72 3.23 26.47 3.95
C ASP A 72 1.88 25.95 4.48
N GLU A 73 1.10 25.23 3.65
CA GLU A 73 -0.22 24.70 4.00
C GLU A 73 -0.26 23.17 3.90
N THR A 74 -0.79 22.54 4.96
CA THR A 74 -1.07 21.10 4.96
C THR A 74 -2.55 20.85 4.73
N SER A 75 -2.86 20.12 3.67
CA SER A 75 -4.22 19.67 3.33
C SER A 75 -4.44 18.23 3.73
N SER A 76 -5.70 17.84 3.96
CA SER A 76 -6.09 16.45 4.19
C SER A 76 -6.98 15.95 3.06
N LEU A 77 -6.69 14.76 2.55
CA LEU A 77 -7.53 14.09 1.57
C LEU A 77 -8.82 13.62 2.23
N ARG A 78 -9.96 13.93 1.61
CA ARG A 78 -11.25 13.32 1.95
C ARG A 78 -11.33 11.94 1.28
N LEU A 79 -11.22 10.88 2.07
CA LEU A 79 -11.27 9.48 1.61
C LEU A 79 -12.70 8.95 1.46
N ASP A 80 -13.66 9.70 2.00
CA ASP A 80 -15.10 9.49 1.90
C ASP A 80 -15.77 10.88 1.83
N ASP A 81 -17.04 10.94 1.46
CA ASP A 81 -17.79 12.19 1.17
C ASP A 81 -17.68 13.23 2.30
N TYR A 82 -17.48 12.77 3.53
CA TYR A 82 -17.49 13.60 4.74
C TYR A 82 -16.23 13.50 5.61
N HIS A 83 -15.32 12.55 5.35
CA HIS A 83 -14.29 12.18 6.32
C HIS A 83 -12.89 12.14 5.71
N ALA A 84 -11.97 12.93 6.27
CA ALA A 84 -10.54 12.82 5.98
C ALA A 84 -9.90 11.59 6.64
N ARG A 85 -10.50 11.11 7.73
CA ARG A 85 -10.07 9.94 8.49
C ARG A 85 -11.17 8.89 8.46
N VAL A 86 -10.87 7.73 7.87
CA VAL A 86 -11.84 6.65 7.66
C VAL A 86 -11.34 5.36 8.30
N PRO A 87 -12.23 4.39 8.62
CA PRO A 87 -11.81 3.10 9.14
C PRO A 87 -10.76 2.42 8.26
N THR A 88 -9.78 1.75 8.87
CA THR A 88 -8.84 0.89 8.14
C THR A 88 -9.53 -0.44 7.82
N ALA A 89 -10.49 -0.36 6.91
CA ALA A 89 -11.38 -1.44 6.49
C ALA A 89 -11.42 -1.51 4.97
N ILE A 90 -11.22 -2.69 4.40
CA ILE A 90 -11.18 -2.91 2.97
C ILE A 90 -12.01 -4.14 2.59
N LEU A 91 -12.81 -3.99 1.54
CA LEU A 91 -13.53 -5.08 0.90
C LEU A 91 -12.89 -5.33 -0.46
N LEU A 92 -12.33 -6.52 -0.64
CA LEU A 92 -11.79 -6.98 -1.92
C LEU A 92 -12.82 -7.87 -2.61
N LYS A 93 -12.91 -7.75 -3.93
CA LYS A 93 -13.68 -8.67 -4.78
C LYS A 93 -12.72 -9.64 -5.44
N LYS A 94 -13.00 -10.94 -5.32
CA LYS A 94 -12.27 -11.99 -6.03
C LYS A 94 -12.62 -11.95 -7.51
N GLY A 95 -11.60 -12.03 -8.34
CA GLY A 95 -11.66 -12.06 -9.79
C GLY A 95 -11.32 -13.45 -10.32
N LYS A 96 -10.56 -13.48 -11.41
CA LYS A 96 -10.17 -14.73 -12.09
C LYS A 96 -9.09 -15.47 -11.31
N GLU A 97 -9.12 -16.79 -11.40
CA GLU A 97 -7.98 -17.61 -11.00
C GLU A 97 -6.80 -17.34 -11.94
N ARG A 98 -5.62 -17.19 -11.34
CA ARG A 98 -4.35 -17.10 -12.05
C ARG A 98 -3.84 -18.52 -12.20
N ILE A 99 -3.58 -18.90 -13.43
CA ILE A 99 -3.17 -20.24 -13.80
C ILE A 99 -1.73 -20.17 -14.32
N ASN A 100 -0.87 -21.10 -13.91
CA ASN A 100 0.48 -21.21 -14.47
C ASN A 100 0.46 -21.86 -15.87
N SER A 101 1.63 -21.98 -16.51
CA SER A 101 1.79 -22.63 -17.82
C SER A 101 1.31 -24.09 -17.86
N GLU A 102 1.17 -24.74 -16.70
CA GLU A 102 0.77 -26.14 -16.55
C GLU A 102 -0.73 -26.30 -16.26
N GLY A 103 -1.52 -25.23 -16.25
CA GLY A 103 -2.95 -25.32 -15.96
C GLY A 103 -3.30 -25.35 -14.46
N THR A 104 -2.34 -25.13 -13.56
CA THR A 104 -2.55 -25.13 -12.10
C THR A 104 -2.87 -23.73 -11.58
N VAL A 105 -3.88 -23.63 -10.72
CA VAL A 105 -4.23 -22.38 -10.02
C VAL A 105 -3.11 -22.01 -9.05
N VAL A 106 -2.45 -20.88 -9.32
CA VAL A 106 -1.37 -20.31 -8.51
C VAL A 106 -1.80 -19.09 -7.70
N GLY A 107 -3.05 -18.65 -7.85
CA GLY A 107 -3.64 -17.58 -7.04
C GLY A 107 -4.95 -17.08 -7.61
N ILE A 108 -5.52 -16.05 -7.00
CA ILE A 108 -6.74 -15.40 -7.44
C ILE A 108 -6.45 -13.90 -7.59
N GLU A 109 -6.90 -13.29 -8.69
CA GLU A 109 -6.86 -11.84 -8.83
C GLU A 109 -7.85 -11.20 -7.86
N CYS A 110 -7.46 -10.10 -7.22
CA CYS A 110 -8.38 -9.31 -6.39
C CYS A 110 -8.36 -7.86 -6.85
N SER A 111 -9.52 -7.22 -6.77
CA SER A 111 -9.67 -5.77 -6.94
C SER A 111 -10.27 -5.17 -5.68
N VAL A 112 -9.91 -3.93 -5.37
CA VAL A 112 -10.56 -3.19 -4.30
C VAL A 112 -11.98 -2.85 -4.73
N ASP A 113 -12.97 -3.33 -3.99
CA ASP A 113 -14.37 -3.02 -4.23
C ASP A 113 -14.78 -1.76 -3.47
N SER A 114 -14.39 -1.67 -2.20
CA SER A 114 -14.68 -0.51 -1.35
C SER A 114 -13.69 -0.41 -0.19
N PHE A 115 -13.60 0.78 0.38
CA PHE A 115 -12.70 1.11 1.48
C PHE A 115 -13.42 1.95 2.56
N GLY A 116 -12.90 1.98 3.78
CA GLY A 116 -13.42 2.80 4.87
C GLY A 116 -14.86 2.46 5.28
N TYR A 117 -15.66 3.49 5.54
CA TYR A 117 -17.07 3.32 5.89
C TYR A 117 -17.87 2.62 4.78
N ALA A 118 -17.53 2.86 3.50
CA ALA A 118 -18.19 2.19 2.39
C ALA A 118 -17.97 0.67 2.44
N ALA A 119 -16.76 0.21 2.78
CA ALA A 119 -16.46 -1.21 2.95
C ALA A 119 -17.25 -1.83 4.11
N GLN A 120 -17.25 -1.17 5.29
CA GLN A 120 -18.03 -1.61 6.45
C GLN A 120 -19.52 -1.74 6.13
N ASN A 121 -20.09 -0.69 5.54
CA ASN A 121 -21.50 -0.62 5.19
C ASN A 121 -21.87 -1.69 4.15
N LYS A 122 -21.01 -1.93 3.16
CA LYS A 122 -21.26 -2.96 2.14
C LYS A 122 -21.13 -4.36 2.70
N TYR A 123 -20.11 -4.61 3.52
CA TYR A 123 -19.91 -5.90 4.18
C TYR A 123 -21.13 -6.32 5.01
N GLN A 124 -21.71 -5.39 5.79
CA GLN A 124 -22.92 -5.65 6.59
C GLN A 124 -24.15 -6.03 5.74
N ARG A 125 -24.16 -5.70 4.45
CA ARG A 125 -25.26 -6.01 3.53
C ARG A 125 -25.01 -7.28 2.70
N LEU A 126 -23.82 -7.87 2.75
CA LEU A 126 -23.51 -9.10 2.01
C LEU A 126 -24.34 -10.27 2.55
N LYS A 127 -24.76 -11.14 1.64
CA LYS A 127 -25.59 -12.32 1.96
C LYS A 127 -24.74 -13.59 1.88
N ARG A 128 -25.25 -14.71 2.38
CA ARG A 128 -24.56 -16.03 2.26
C ARG A 128 -24.19 -16.39 0.82
N GLY A 129 -25.00 -16.00 -0.16
CA GLY A 129 -24.71 -16.21 -1.59
C GLY A 129 -23.54 -15.37 -2.14
N ASP A 130 -23.00 -14.46 -1.34
CA ASP A 130 -21.79 -13.69 -1.64
C ASP A 130 -20.54 -14.28 -0.97
N ASN A 131 -20.68 -15.35 -0.18
CA ASN A 131 -19.56 -16.13 0.32
C ASN A 131 -18.70 -16.58 -0.87
N GLY A 132 -17.38 -16.56 -0.65
CA GLY A 132 -16.41 -16.88 -1.70
C GLY A 132 -16.14 -15.74 -2.69
N LYS A 133 -17.03 -14.75 -2.87
CA LYS A 133 -16.82 -13.64 -3.84
C LYS A 133 -16.03 -12.47 -3.28
N PHE A 134 -16.13 -12.23 -1.97
CA PHE A 134 -15.51 -11.08 -1.32
C PHE A 134 -14.60 -11.51 -0.18
N LEU A 135 -13.58 -10.68 0.07
CA LEU A 135 -12.70 -10.77 1.23
C LEU A 135 -12.79 -9.45 2.00
N TYR A 136 -13.11 -9.50 3.28
CA TYR A 136 -13.24 -8.33 4.13
C TYR A 136 -12.16 -8.33 5.21
N PHE A 137 -11.41 -7.24 5.30
CA PHE A 137 -10.36 -7.07 6.28
C PHE A 137 -10.53 -5.75 7.03
N GLU A 138 -10.43 -5.80 8.35
CA GLU A 138 -10.50 -4.64 9.23
C GLU A 138 -9.61 -4.88 10.46
N ARG A 139 -9.10 -3.80 11.08
CA ARG A 139 -8.31 -3.83 12.34
C ARG A 139 -7.12 -4.80 12.28
N MET A 140 -6.52 -4.96 11.10
CA MET A 140 -5.48 -5.95 10.85
C MET A 140 -4.27 -5.79 11.79
N LYS A 141 -3.91 -4.55 12.15
CA LYS A 141 -2.83 -4.27 13.09
C LYS A 141 -3.07 -4.80 14.50
N MET A 142 -4.31 -4.96 14.96
CA MET A 142 -4.60 -5.61 16.26
C MET A 142 -4.14 -7.07 16.26
N ARG A 143 -4.31 -7.77 15.13
CA ARG A 143 -3.83 -9.15 14.97
C ARG A 143 -2.30 -9.24 14.94
N LEU A 144 -1.61 -8.10 14.81
CA LEU A 144 -0.16 -7.98 14.71
C LEU A 144 0.49 -7.42 15.97
N GLN A 145 -0.30 -7.00 16.97
CA GLN A 145 0.21 -6.40 18.21
C GLN A 145 1.08 -7.36 19.03
N HIS A 146 0.77 -8.66 18.97
CA HIS A 146 1.48 -9.69 19.74
C HIS A 146 2.49 -10.47 18.88
N GLU A 147 2.58 -10.14 17.60
CA GLU A 147 3.37 -10.91 16.66
C GLU A 147 4.79 -10.35 16.58
N LYS A 148 5.74 -11.12 17.12
CA LYS A 148 7.15 -10.72 17.18
C LYS A 148 7.86 -10.93 15.84
N ASN A 149 7.32 -11.79 14.98
CA ASN A 149 7.92 -12.16 13.70
C ASN A 149 6.97 -11.84 12.53
N VAL A 150 6.93 -10.57 12.16
CA VAL A 150 6.29 -10.14 10.90
C VAL A 150 7.18 -10.57 9.73
N GLU A 151 6.69 -11.48 8.88
CA GLU A 151 7.41 -12.03 7.74
C GLU A 151 6.57 -11.94 6.46
N ARG A 152 7.22 -11.94 5.28
CA ARG A 152 6.53 -11.77 3.98
C ARG A 152 5.43 -12.80 3.73
N SER A 153 5.60 -14.02 4.24
CA SER A 153 4.66 -15.13 4.11
C SER A 153 3.46 -15.04 5.07
N MET A 154 3.42 -14.04 5.95
CA MET A 154 2.36 -13.87 6.94
C MET A 154 1.01 -13.71 6.25
N LYS A 155 0.05 -14.54 6.68
CA LYS A 155 -1.33 -14.51 6.22
C LYS A 155 -2.26 -13.99 7.32
N ILE A 156 -3.35 -13.38 6.90
CA ILE A 156 -4.45 -12.98 7.76
C ILE A 156 -5.77 -13.52 7.20
N ASN A 157 -6.69 -13.83 8.09
CA ASN A 157 -8.03 -14.27 7.71
C ASN A 157 -8.91 -13.06 7.36
N SER A 158 -9.60 -13.17 6.23
CA SER A 158 -10.80 -12.38 5.99
C SER A 158 -11.78 -12.62 7.14
N ILE A 159 -12.49 -11.58 7.55
CA ILE A 159 -13.57 -11.71 8.51
C ILE A 159 -14.70 -12.46 7.81
N ASN A 160 -15.16 -13.54 8.42
CA ASN A 160 -16.17 -14.41 7.84
C ASN A 160 -17.57 -13.80 7.93
N LEU A 161 -18.30 -13.84 6.82
CA LEU A 161 -19.70 -13.48 6.77
C LEU A 161 -20.52 -14.43 7.64
N ASN A 162 -21.38 -13.88 8.51
CA ASN A 162 -22.31 -14.65 9.34
C ASN A 162 -21.68 -15.73 10.25
N ASN A 163 -20.40 -15.57 10.64
CA ASN A 163 -19.63 -16.59 11.37
C ASN A 163 -19.56 -17.94 10.65
N ASP A 164 -19.75 -17.96 9.32
CA ASP A 164 -19.60 -19.15 8.52
C ASP A 164 -18.11 -19.51 8.43
N SER A 165 -17.71 -20.53 9.19
CA SER A 165 -16.33 -21.00 9.30
C SER A 165 -16.00 -22.12 8.31
N THR A 166 -16.88 -22.41 7.36
CA THR A 166 -16.68 -23.52 6.42
C THR A 166 -15.55 -23.24 5.42
N GLU A 167 -15.29 -21.96 5.13
CA GLU A 167 -14.15 -21.53 4.30
C GLU A 167 -13.16 -20.68 5.09
N VAL A 168 -11.89 -21.10 5.10
CA VAL A 168 -10.78 -20.29 5.60
C VAL A 168 -10.26 -19.42 4.46
N ASN A 169 -10.70 -18.16 4.45
CA ASN A 169 -10.30 -17.18 3.45
C ASN A 169 -9.06 -16.41 3.92
N GLU A 170 -7.89 -17.02 3.76
CA GLU A 170 -6.59 -16.42 4.09
C GLU A 170 -6.01 -15.58 2.94
N TRP A 171 -5.32 -14.50 3.29
CA TRP A 171 -4.59 -13.66 2.33
C TRP A 171 -3.27 -13.15 2.90
N TYR A 172 -2.28 -12.90 2.04
CA TYR A 172 -1.01 -12.33 2.48
C TYR A 172 -1.21 -10.92 3.03
N LEU A 173 -0.74 -10.68 4.25
CA LEU A 173 -0.88 -9.39 4.93
C LEU A 173 -0.30 -8.26 4.09
N ILE A 174 0.89 -8.48 3.53
CA ILE A 174 1.59 -7.47 2.71
C ILE A 174 0.77 -7.05 1.49
N GLU A 175 0.07 -7.99 0.85
CA GLU A 175 -0.82 -7.70 -0.28
C GLU A 175 -2.04 -6.90 0.17
N VAL A 176 -2.63 -7.23 1.33
CA VAL A 176 -3.76 -6.44 1.85
C VAL A 176 -3.35 -5.00 2.18
N ILE A 177 -2.17 -4.80 2.78
CA ILE A 177 -1.62 -3.46 3.01
C ILE A 177 -1.40 -2.75 1.67
N ALA A 178 -0.82 -3.42 0.68
CA ALA A 178 -0.60 -2.84 -0.65
C ALA A 178 -1.90 -2.43 -1.35
N TYR A 179 -2.96 -3.23 -1.26
CA TYR A 179 -4.28 -2.86 -1.80
C TYR A 179 -4.82 -1.57 -1.16
N ILE A 180 -4.62 -1.40 0.15
CA ILE A 180 -5.04 -0.17 0.85
C ILE A 180 -4.21 1.02 0.40
N LEU A 181 -2.88 0.87 0.34
CA LEU A 181 -1.98 1.94 -0.10
C LEU A 181 -2.29 2.36 -1.54
N CYS A 182 -2.55 1.39 -2.44
CA CYS A 182 -2.94 1.66 -3.82
C CYS A 182 -4.26 2.42 -3.89
N TYR A 183 -5.28 1.99 -3.15
CA TYR A 183 -6.57 2.69 -3.11
C TYR A 183 -6.43 4.15 -2.66
N ILE A 184 -5.69 4.38 -1.56
CA ILE A 184 -5.45 5.73 -1.03
C ILE A 184 -4.69 6.59 -2.05
N LYS A 185 -3.65 6.03 -2.68
CA LYS A 185 -2.89 6.69 -3.75
C LYS A 185 -3.80 7.09 -4.91
N ASP A 186 -4.61 6.17 -5.40
CA ASP A 186 -5.44 6.41 -6.59
C ASP A 186 -6.53 7.45 -6.32
N GLU A 187 -7.17 7.42 -5.14
CA GLU A 187 -8.11 8.46 -4.73
C GLU A 187 -7.42 9.82 -4.50
N PHE A 188 -6.19 9.83 -4.00
CA PHE A 188 -5.39 11.04 -3.88
C PHE A 188 -5.09 11.67 -5.24
N ILE A 189 -4.51 10.91 -6.17
CA ILE A 189 -4.14 11.41 -7.50
C ILE A 189 -5.36 11.88 -8.28
N LYS A 190 -6.48 11.16 -8.16
CA LYS A 190 -7.77 11.59 -8.72
C LYS A 190 -8.22 12.93 -8.11
N CYS A 191 -8.14 13.10 -6.80
CA CYS A 191 -8.52 14.34 -6.13
C CYS A 191 -7.66 15.52 -6.59
N ILE A 192 -6.33 15.34 -6.67
CA ILE A 192 -5.38 16.35 -7.16
C ILE A 192 -5.64 16.70 -8.63
N SER A 193 -5.89 15.70 -9.48
CA SER A 193 -6.24 15.90 -10.89
C SER A 193 -7.54 16.68 -11.05
N MET A 194 -8.55 16.37 -10.25
CA MET A 194 -9.83 17.10 -10.25
C MET A 194 -9.69 18.55 -9.77
N ALA A 195 -8.70 18.84 -8.93
CA ALA A 195 -8.35 20.20 -8.52
C ALA A 195 -7.55 20.98 -9.59
N GLY A 196 -7.24 20.37 -10.74
CA GLY A 196 -6.56 21.00 -11.87
C GLY A 196 -5.04 20.87 -11.87
N ALA A 197 -4.46 20.14 -10.91
CA ALA A 197 -3.02 19.89 -10.86
C ALA A 197 -2.66 18.66 -11.70
N ALA A 198 -1.73 18.83 -12.65
CA ALA A 198 -1.19 17.76 -13.48
C ALA A 198 -0.05 17.02 -12.75
N LEU A 199 -0.33 16.48 -11.57
CA LEU A 199 0.62 15.71 -10.76
C LEU A 199 0.26 14.23 -10.77
N THR A 200 1.28 13.39 -10.80
CA THR A 200 1.23 11.94 -10.75
C THR A 200 1.72 11.42 -9.39
N ALA A 201 1.61 10.12 -9.15
CA ALA A 201 2.10 9.53 -7.89
C ALA A 201 3.62 9.69 -7.72
N GLN A 202 4.37 9.77 -8.82
CA GLN A 202 5.83 9.93 -8.83
C GLN A 202 6.28 11.34 -8.48
N ASP A 203 5.39 12.33 -8.56
CA ASP A 203 5.70 13.72 -8.22
C ASP A 203 5.66 13.98 -6.71
N PHE A 204 5.35 12.97 -5.90
CA PHE A 204 5.24 13.06 -4.44
C PHE A 204 6.27 12.19 -3.73
N ASP A 205 6.87 12.76 -2.69
CA ASP A 205 7.56 11.99 -1.66
C ASP A 205 6.53 11.38 -0.70
N TRP A 206 6.46 10.05 -0.70
CA TRP A 206 5.48 9.32 0.12
C TRP A 206 6.04 8.99 1.50
N VAL A 207 5.33 9.41 2.53
CA VAL A 207 5.59 9.07 3.92
C VAL A 207 4.50 8.13 4.40
N ILE A 208 4.87 6.98 4.97
CA ILE A 208 3.91 6.03 5.53
C ILE A 208 4.21 5.84 7.02
N THR A 209 3.22 6.07 7.88
CA THR A 209 3.40 5.82 9.31
C THR A 209 3.50 4.31 9.58
N VAL A 210 4.54 3.92 10.31
CA VAL A 210 4.74 2.55 10.76
C VAL A 210 4.56 2.49 12.28
N PRO A 211 3.84 1.50 12.83
CA PRO A 211 3.69 1.39 14.29
C PRO A 211 5.05 1.27 14.96
N ALA A 212 5.25 1.98 16.07
CA ALA A 212 6.49 1.93 16.84
C ALA A 212 6.81 0.51 17.38
N ILE A 213 5.78 -0.31 17.62
CA ILE A 213 5.93 -1.70 18.09
C ILE A 213 6.47 -2.66 17.01
N TRP A 214 6.47 -2.26 15.73
CA TRP A 214 6.97 -3.11 14.65
C TRP A 214 8.49 -3.02 14.59
N GLN A 215 9.13 -4.15 14.90
CA GLN A 215 10.57 -4.33 14.76
C GLN A 215 11.01 -4.13 13.29
N ASN A 216 12.32 -4.13 13.04
CA ASN A 216 12.90 -3.87 11.70
C ASN A 216 12.24 -4.66 10.55
N LYS A 217 11.80 -5.91 10.81
CA LYS A 217 11.06 -6.72 9.82
C LYS A 217 9.71 -6.11 9.42
N GLY A 218 8.93 -5.57 10.37
CA GLY A 218 7.66 -4.92 10.07
C GLY A 218 7.85 -3.61 9.30
N LYS A 219 8.87 -2.81 9.64
CA LYS A 219 9.24 -1.62 8.84
C LYS A 219 9.60 -1.99 7.40
N GLN A 220 10.31 -3.11 7.23
CA GLN A 220 10.66 -3.65 5.91
C GLN A 220 9.41 -4.11 5.13
N MET A 221 8.47 -4.81 5.77
CA MET A 221 7.20 -5.20 5.14
C MET A 221 6.40 -3.98 4.65
N MET A 222 6.34 -2.90 5.44
CA MET A 222 5.65 -1.68 5.03
C MET A 222 6.31 -1.02 3.81
N ARG A 223 7.65 -1.00 3.73
CA ARG A 223 8.36 -0.54 2.53
C ARG A 223 8.02 -1.38 1.31
N GLU A 224 7.95 -2.70 1.48
CA GLU A 224 7.60 -3.61 0.39
C GLU A 224 6.15 -3.51 -0.06
N ALA A 225 5.23 -3.26 0.87
CA ALA A 225 3.87 -2.89 0.53
C ALA A 225 3.81 -1.55 -0.24
N GLY A 226 4.69 -0.61 0.08
CA GLY A 226 4.88 0.63 -0.68
C GLY A 226 5.38 0.40 -2.11
N TYR A 227 6.35 -0.50 -2.30
CA TYR A 227 6.79 -0.94 -3.63
C TYR A 227 5.65 -1.61 -4.40
N LEU A 228 4.89 -2.52 -3.77
CA LEU A 228 3.71 -3.17 -4.35
C LEU A 228 2.66 -2.15 -4.81
N ALA A 229 2.47 -1.07 -4.06
CA ALA A 229 1.49 -0.03 -4.35
C ALA A 229 2.01 1.04 -5.33
N ALA A 230 3.27 0.94 -5.77
CA ALA A 230 3.94 1.93 -6.61
C ALA A 230 3.93 3.36 -6.01
N ILE A 231 4.16 3.46 -4.69
CA ILE A 231 4.37 4.74 -3.98
C ILE A 231 5.79 4.89 -3.43
N VAL A 232 6.65 3.89 -3.63
CA VAL A 232 8.07 3.96 -3.31
C VAL A 232 8.84 3.53 -4.56
N GLU A 233 9.83 4.29 -4.97
CA GLU A 233 10.75 3.90 -6.05
C GLU A 233 11.98 3.17 -5.50
N VAL A 234 12.49 2.21 -6.27
CA VAL A 234 13.80 1.61 -6.02
C VAL A 234 14.83 2.46 -6.77
N TYR A 235 15.58 3.30 -6.06
CA TYR A 235 16.77 3.92 -6.63
C TYR A 235 17.84 2.84 -6.88
N TYR A 236 17.91 2.34 -8.12
CA TYR A 236 19.05 1.56 -8.58
C TYR A 236 20.22 2.50 -8.87
N ASN A 237 21.10 2.69 -7.88
CA ASN A 237 22.46 3.16 -8.15
C ASN A 237 23.25 1.99 -8.77
N GLY A 238 23.00 1.71 -10.04
CA GLY A 238 23.89 0.85 -10.83
C GLY A 238 25.27 1.51 -10.93
N PRO A 239 26.37 0.73 -11.02
CA PRO A 239 27.67 1.31 -11.28
C PRO A 239 27.59 1.99 -12.66
N THR A 240 27.75 3.32 -12.67
CA THR A 240 28.01 4.06 -13.90
C THR A 240 29.24 3.44 -14.54
N GLY A 241 29.06 2.88 -15.74
CA GLY A 241 30.13 2.34 -16.56
C GLY A 241 31.11 3.41 -17.02
#